data_AF-A0A3C0EY43-F1
#
_entry.id   AF-A0A3C0EY43-F1
#
_cell.length_a   1.000
_cell.length_b   1.000
_cell.length_c   1.000
_cell.angle_alpha   90.00
_cell.angle_beta   90.00
_cell.angle_gamma   90.00
#
_symmetry.space_group_name_H-M   'P 1'
#
loop_
_entity.id
_entity.type
_entity.pdbx_description
1 polymer ?
#
loop_
_entity_poly.entity_id
_entity_poly.type
_entity_poly.pdbx_seq_one_letter_code
_entity_poly.pdbx_strand_id
1 'polypeptide(L)'
;TPIVGIIESNLSLTPSPVEVADIFQVPLELILNVTAYTQSTMNFNHRAHVILELKFEDYRIWGATAAILHHLATMVTNRIR
;
A
#
# COMPACT_ATOMS: atom_id res chain seq x y z
N THR A 1 6.29 12.91 3.86
CA THR A 1 5.63 13.32 2.61
C THR A 1 5.77 12.19 1.60
N PRO A 2 4.68 11.64 1.04
CA PRO A 2 4.73 10.61 0.01
C PRO A 2 5.11 11.21 -1.36
N ILE A 3 5.89 10.48 -2.16
CA ILE A 3 6.31 10.86 -3.52
C ILE A 3 6.03 9.69 -4.45
N VAL A 4 5.51 9.96 -5.64
CA VAL A 4 5.27 8.95 -6.68
C VAL A 4 6.46 8.91 -7.62
N GLY A 5 7.05 7.72 -7.80
CA GLY A 5 8.13 7.47 -8.76
C GLY A 5 7.63 6.62 -9.93
N ILE A 6 8.13 6.91 -11.13
CA ILE A 6 7.96 6.06 -12.31
C ILE A 6 9.28 5.34 -12.51
N ILE A 7 9.22 4.02 -12.68
CA ILE A 7 10.38 3.16 -12.82
C ILE A 7 10.35 2.41 -14.15
N GLU A 8 11.52 1.99 -14.65
CA GLU A 8 11.60 1.16 -15.84
C GLU A 8 11.02 -0.24 -15.58
N SER A 9 10.35 -0.82 -16.57
CA SER A 9 9.67 -2.12 -16.43
C SER A 9 10.64 -3.30 -16.20
N ASN A 10 11.91 -3.14 -16.58
CA ASN A 10 12.88 -4.24 -16.65
C ASN A 10 13.96 -4.15 -15.56
N LEU A 11 13.64 -3.52 -14.43
CA LEU A 11 14.57 -3.37 -13.32
C LEU A 11 14.80 -4.71 -12.62
N SER A 12 16.08 -5.07 -12.47
CA SER A 12 16.49 -6.16 -11.60
C SER A 12 16.66 -5.63 -10.18
N LEU A 13 15.79 -6.02 -9.26
CA LEU A 13 15.84 -5.61 -7.86
C LEU A 13 16.58 -6.65 -7.04
N THR A 14 17.54 -6.22 -6.21
CA THR A 14 18.27 -7.09 -5.27
C THR A 14 17.94 -6.64 -3.84
N PRO A 15 17.31 -7.48 -3.00
CA PRO A 15 17.01 -7.10 -1.62
C PRO A 15 18.29 -6.98 -0.80
N SER A 16 18.38 -5.95 0.04
CA SER A 16 19.41 -5.89 1.07
C SER A 16 19.10 -6.93 2.14
N PRO A 17 19.99 -7.92 2.40
CA PRO A 17 19.68 -9.00 3.34
C PRO A 17 19.59 -8.54 4.80
N VAL A 18 20.03 -7.33 5.12
CA VAL A 18 19.99 -6.76 6.48
C VAL A 18 18.66 -6.05 6.77
N GLU A 19 17.97 -5.56 5.73
CA GLU A 19 16.83 -4.66 5.90
C GLU A 19 15.55 -5.15 5.19
N VAL A 20 15.68 -5.84 4.05
CA VAL A 20 14.56 -6.18 3.17
C VAL A 20 14.40 -7.70 3.10
N ALA A 21 13.33 -8.20 3.74
CA ALA A 21 13.01 -9.62 3.74
C ALA A 21 12.40 -10.10 2.41
N ASP A 22 11.64 -9.25 1.71
CA ASP A 22 10.99 -9.61 0.46
C ASP A 22 10.70 -8.38 -0.43
N ILE A 23 10.60 -8.62 -1.74
CA ILE A 23 10.22 -7.65 -2.77
C ILE A 23 9.10 -8.25 -3.61
N PHE A 24 7.93 -7.63 -3.57
CA PHE A 24 6.75 -8.07 -4.32
C PHE A 24 6.12 -6.91 -5.10
N GLN A 25 5.30 -7.25 -6.09
CA GLN A 25 4.56 -6.29 -6.90
C GLN A 25 3.07 -6.56 -6.75
N VAL A 26 2.28 -5.49 -6.72
CA VAL A 26 0.81 -5.57 -6.64
C VAL A 26 0.25 -4.96 -7.91
N PRO A 27 -0.77 -5.58 -8.54
CA PRO A 27 -1.44 -4.98 -9.69
C PRO A 27 -1.94 -3.57 -9.37
N LEU A 28 -1.61 -2.60 -10.22
CA LEU A 28 -2.01 -1.21 -10.03
C LEU A 28 -3.54 -1.06 -9.93
N GLU A 29 -4.29 -1.85 -10.70
CA GLU A 29 -5.76 -1.88 -10.65
C GLU A 29 -6.29 -2.21 -9.25
N LEU A 30 -5.64 -3.12 -8.52
CA LEU A 30 -6.00 -3.45 -7.14
C LEU A 30 -5.68 -2.28 -6.20
N ILE A 31 -4.49 -1.69 -6.36
CA ILE A 31 -4.08 -0.52 -5.55
C ILE A 31 -5.03 0.67 -5.74
N LEU A 32 -5.49 0.90 -6.97
CA LEU A 32 -6.38 2.02 -7.31
C LEU A 32 -7.87 1.73 -7.03
N ASN A 33 -8.23 0.49 -6.67
CA ASN A 33 -9.58 0.18 -6.27
C ASN A 33 -9.83 0.57 -4.80
N VAL A 34 -10.42 1.76 -4.59
CA VAL A 34 -10.76 2.28 -3.26
C VAL A 34 -11.61 1.30 -2.43
N THR A 35 -12.47 0.49 -3.07
CA THR A 35 -13.33 -0.46 -2.35
C THR A 35 -12.62 -1.74 -1.89
N ALA A 36 -11.39 -1.98 -2.36
CA ALA A 36 -10.59 -3.12 -1.92
C ALA A 36 -9.98 -2.93 -0.52
N TYR A 37 -9.97 -1.69 -0.02
CA TYR A 37 -9.45 -1.37 1.31
C TYR A 37 -10.51 -1.63 2.37
N THR A 38 -10.08 -2.26 3.47
CA THR A 38 -10.92 -2.53 4.65
C THR A 38 -10.36 -1.79 5.85
N GLN A 39 -11.22 -1.56 6.85
CA GLN A 39 -10.79 -1.01 8.14
C GLN A 39 -10.60 -2.13 9.15
N SER A 40 -9.57 -2.01 9.97
CA SER A 40 -9.39 -2.85 11.15
C SER A 40 -9.07 -1.99 12.36
N THR A 41 -9.18 -2.58 13.55
CA THR A 41 -8.72 -1.95 14.79
C THR A 41 -7.43 -2.59 15.23
N MET A 42 -6.43 -1.76 15.51
CA MET A 42 -5.14 -2.18 16.05
C MET A 42 -4.85 -1.43 17.35
N ASN A 43 -4.37 -2.16 18.36
CA ASN A 43 -3.90 -1.56 19.60
C ASN A 43 -2.45 -1.10 19.43
N PHE A 44 -2.22 0.20 19.57
CA PHE A 44 -0.89 0.81 19.52
C PHE A 44 -0.78 1.82 20.67
N ASN A 45 0.33 1.80 21.41
CA ASN A 45 0.53 2.66 22.59
C ASN A 45 -0.67 2.66 23.57
N HIS A 46 -1.22 1.47 23.84
CA HIS A 46 -2.38 1.27 24.71
C HIS A 46 -3.67 1.99 24.26
N ARG A 47 -3.77 2.36 22.98
CA ARG A 47 -4.96 2.96 22.38
C ARG A 47 -5.39 2.19 21.14
N ALA A 48 -6.70 2.08 20.95
CA ALA A 48 -7.27 1.51 19.73
C ALA A 48 -7.17 2.54 18.61
N HIS A 49 -6.57 2.14 17.49
CA HIS A 49 -6.48 2.93 16.27
C HIS A 49 -7.20 2.19 15.15
N VAL A 50 -8.08 2.90 14.44
CA VAL A 50 -8.64 2.41 13.18
C VAL A 50 -7.60 2.62 12.09
N ILE A 51 -7.25 1.55 11.39
CA ILE A 51 -6.28 1.56 10.30
C ILE A 51 -6.91 1.01 9.02
N LEU A 52 -6.37 1.44 7.88
CA LEU A 52 -6.69 0.87 6.58
C LEU A 52 -5.80 -0.33 6.30
N GLU A 53 -6.37 -1.30 5.58
CA GLU A 53 -5.70 -2.52 5.15
C GLU A 53 -6.15 -2.96 3.76
N LEU A 54 -5.20 -3.53 3.03
CA LEU A 54 -5.38 -4.18 1.74
C LEU A 54 -4.66 -5.54 1.82
N LYS A 55 -5.35 -6.60 1.43
CA LYS A 55 -4.75 -7.95 1.33
C LYS A 55 -4.43 -8.26 -0.13
N PHE A 56 -3.24 -8.79 -0.37
CA PHE A 56 -2.81 -9.27 -1.67
C PHE A 56 -2.00 -10.54 -1.47
N GLU A 57 -2.51 -11.68 -1.94
CA GLU A 57 -1.92 -12.99 -1.68
C GLU A 57 -1.64 -13.19 -0.18
N ASP A 58 -0.40 -13.54 0.18
CA ASP A 58 0.05 -13.72 1.55
C ASP A 58 0.45 -12.39 2.23
N TYR A 59 0.42 -11.27 1.50
CA TYR A 59 0.80 -9.96 2.01
C TYR A 59 -0.40 -9.19 2.57
N ARG A 60 -0.19 -8.64 3.76
CA ARG A 60 -1.05 -7.64 4.36
C ARG A 60 -0.36 -6.28 4.25
N ILE A 61 -0.96 -5.36 3.51
CA ILE A 61 -0.53 -3.97 3.37
C ILE A 61 -1.41 -3.15 4.29
N TRP A 62 -0.85 -2.47 5.30
CA TRP A 62 -1.65 -1.86 6.36
C TRP A 62 -1.03 -0.57 6.91
N GLY A 63 -1.78 0.13 7.75
CA GLY A 63 -1.31 1.30 8.47
C GLY A 63 -0.97 2.47 7.54
N ALA A 64 0.18 3.10 7.76
CA ALA A 64 0.60 4.26 6.99
C ALA A 64 0.72 3.97 5.48
N THR A 65 1.23 2.79 5.10
CA THR A 65 1.38 2.40 3.69
C THR A 65 0.02 2.27 3.01
N ALA A 66 -0.93 1.54 3.61
CA ALA A 66 -2.28 1.42 3.06
C ALA A 66 -2.99 2.78 2.98
N ALA A 67 -2.81 3.66 3.96
CA ALA A 67 -3.38 5.01 3.93
C ALA A 67 -2.80 5.88 2.80
N ILE A 68 -1.49 5.79 2.54
CA ILE A 68 -0.83 6.49 1.43
C ILE A 68 -1.39 6.00 0.08
N LEU A 69 -1.51 4.68 -0.09
CA LEU A 69 -2.01 4.07 -1.33
C LEU A 69 -3.49 4.37 -1.57
N HIS A 70 -4.33 4.28 -0.52
CA HIS A 70 -5.74 4.66 -0.59
C HIS A 70 -5.93 6.15 -0.96
N HIS A 71 -5.07 7.03 -0.42
CA HIS A 71 -5.10 8.44 -0.79
C HIS A 71 -4.73 8.66 -2.27
N LEU A 72 -3.70 7.97 -2.78
CA LEU A 72 -3.36 7.97 -4.20
C LEU A 72 -4.53 7.49 -5.06
N ALA A 73 -5.15 6.36 -4.71
CA ALA A 73 -6.32 5.81 -5.39
C ALA A 73 -7.46 6.83 -5.48
N THR A 74 -7.82 7.44 -4.35
CA THR A 74 -8.87 8.46 -4.27
C THR A 74 -8.58 9.65 -5.18
N MET A 75 -7.33 10.14 -5.21
CA MET A 75 -6.94 11.27 -6.07
C MET A 75 -7.01 10.93 -7.56
N VAL A 76 -6.58 9.74 -7.95
CA VAL A 76 -6.56 9.32 -9.36
C VAL A 76 -7.97 9.05 -9.87
N THR A 77 -8.78 8.30 -9.12
CA THR A 77 -10.17 7.99 -9.51
C THR A 77 -11.02 9.25 -9.67
N ASN A 78 -10.83 10.26 -8.81
CA ASN A 78 -11.57 11.52 -8.90
C ASN A 78 -11.17 12.41 -10.09
N ARG A 79 -9.99 12.20 -10.70
CA ARG A 79 -9.53 12.97 -11.86
C ARG A 79 -9.94 12.35 -13.20
N ILE A 80 -10.41 11.11 -13.19
CA ILE A 80 -10.83 10.36 -14.39
C ILE A 80 -12.36 10.42 -14.57
N ARG A 81 -13.08 10.94 -13.57
CA ARG A 81 -14.50 11.34 -13.69
C ARG A 81 -14.60 12.81 -14.09
#